data_AF-A0A0D0CEE2-F1
#
_entry.id   AF-A0A0D0CEE2-F1
#
_cell.length_a   1.000
_cell.length_b   1.000
_cell.length_c   1.000
_cell.angle_alpha   90.00
_cell.angle_beta   90.00
_cell.angle_gamma   90.00
#
_symmetry.space_group_name_H-M   'P 1'
#
loop_
_entity.id
_entity.type
_entity.pdbx_description
1 polymer ?
#
loop_
_entity_poly.entity_id
_entity_poly.type
_entity_poly.pdbx_seq_one_letter_code
_entity_poly.pdbx_strand_id
1 'polypeptide(L)'
;WLFILWLQQELDAYKDRVSNTQKCHDHNKVLPNGIPQLIHTSPEDYAALDFKVMVDPAALNHVHELYIQPTHPVFNLIPTAFTNFIEDHYNLLNHPMVMHTSVWAVYCQLLGVLQQQVTMPPLLASIEADLLDDSDEDIPLLLAGEDLPFHKTGTHYYMGGMGGGRGLHESVMII
;
A
#
# COMPACT_ATOMS: atom_id res chain seq x y z
N TRP A 1 14.95 -5.27 -6.86
CA TRP A 1 14.74 -6.24 -5.75
C TRP A 1 14.90 -5.58 -4.38
N LEU A 2 16.10 -5.10 -4.01
CA LEU A 2 16.36 -4.54 -2.67
C LEU A 2 15.40 -3.42 -2.25
N PHE A 3 15.27 -2.39 -3.10
CA PHE A 3 14.39 -1.24 -2.83
C PHE A 3 12.91 -1.61 -2.77
N ILE A 4 12.47 -2.55 -3.60
CA ILE A 4 11.06 -2.99 -3.62
C ILE A 4 10.72 -3.66 -2.29
N LEU A 5 11.57 -4.57 -1.82
CA LEU A 5 11.37 -5.25 -0.54
C LEU A 5 11.46 -4.28 0.65
N TRP A 6 12.47 -3.40 0.65
CA TRP A 6 12.60 -2.40 1.71
C TRP A 6 11.42 -1.43 1.75
N LEU A 7 10.98 -0.94 0.58
CA LEU A 7 9.83 -0.04 0.50
C LEU A 7 8.54 -0.74 0.96
N GLN A 8 8.35 -2.01 0.61
CA GLN A 8 7.21 -2.78 1.09
C GLN A 8 7.19 -2.85 2.63
N GLN A 9 8.33 -3.14 3.25
CA GLN A 9 8.46 -3.14 4.72
C GLN A 9 8.16 -1.76 5.34
N GLU A 10 8.65 -0.68 4.74
CA GLU A 10 8.36 0.69 5.20
C GLU A 10 6.87 1.04 5.05
N LEU A 11 6.23 0.61 3.97
CA LEU A 11 4.80 0.81 3.75
C LEU A 11 3.96 0.04 4.78
N ASP A 12 4.34 -1.20 5.09
CA ASP A 12 3.69 -1.99 6.13
C ASP A 12 3.85 -1.34 7.51
N ALA A 13 5.07 -0.89 7.86
CA ALA A 13 5.31 -0.16 9.09
C ALA A 13 4.54 1.17 9.15
N TYR A 14 4.43 1.88 8.03
CA TYR A 14 3.64 3.10 7.91
C TYR A 14 2.16 2.83 8.13
N LYS A 15 1.60 1.81 7.48
CA LYS A 15 0.20 1.37 7.65
C LYS A 15 -0.08 1.11 9.12
N ASP A 16 0.77 0.32 9.77
CA ASP A 16 0.61 -0.03 11.18
C ASP A 16 0.68 1.21 12.07
N ARG A 17 1.65 2.11 11.84
CA ARG A 17 1.76 3.36 12.59
C ARG A 17 0.51 4.23 12.41
N VAL A 18 0.05 4.42 11.18
CA VAL A 18 -1.08 5.32 10.86
C VAL A 18 -2.39 4.80 11.43
N SER A 19 -2.59 3.48 11.43
CA SER A 19 -3.78 2.82 11.99
C SER A 19 -3.77 2.77 13.52
N ASN A 20 -2.59 2.70 14.14
CA ASN A 20 -2.43 2.61 15.60
C ASN A 20 -2.15 3.95 16.30
N THR A 21 -1.96 5.04 15.56
CA THR A 21 -1.74 6.38 16.14
C THR A 21 -3.04 7.18 16.18
N GLN A 22 -3.34 7.76 17.33
CA GLN A 22 -4.45 8.69 17.49
C GLN A 22 -4.29 9.90 16.55
N LYS A 23 -5.34 10.25 15.82
CA LYS A 23 -5.30 11.44 14.95
C LYS A 23 -5.33 12.70 15.80
N CYS A 24 -4.55 13.71 15.39
CA CYS A 24 -4.60 15.03 16.00
C CYS A 24 -6.02 15.61 15.85
N HIS A 25 -6.55 16.19 16.92
CA HIS A 25 -7.86 16.81 16.91
C HIS A 25 -7.85 18.07 16.04
N ASP A 26 -8.74 18.13 15.06
CA ASP A 26 -8.98 19.31 14.21
C ASP A 26 -10.38 19.84 14.53
N HIS A 27 -10.46 21.04 15.08
CA HIS A 27 -11.73 21.66 15.49
C HIS A 27 -12.71 21.90 14.33
N ASN A 28 -12.21 21.87 13.08
CA ASN A 28 -13.05 21.99 11.91
C ASN A 28 -13.60 20.64 11.43
N LYS A 29 -13.01 19.52 11.86
CA LYS A 29 -13.39 18.17 11.41
C LYS A 29 -14.01 17.38 12.54
N VAL A 30 -15.23 16.89 12.31
CA VAL A 30 -15.83 15.92 13.21
C VAL A 30 -15.32 14.52 12.86
N LEU A 31 -14.27 14.09 13.56
CA LEU A 31 -13.72 12.74 13.47
C LEU A 31 -13.95 11.98 14.78
N PRO A 32 -14.11 10.65 14.73
CA PRO A 32 -14.06 9.84 15.93
C PRO A 32 -12.74 10.08 16.66
N ASN A 33 -12.83 10.45 17.94
CA ASN A 33 -11.65 10.76 18.76
C ASN A 33 -11.03 9.45 19.23
N GLY A 34 -9.89 9.04 18.70
CA GLY A 34 -9.23 7.82 19.15
C GLY A 34 -8.24 7.25 18.15
N ILE A 35 -7.73 6.06 18.47
CA ILE A 35 -6.87 5.29 17.58
C ILE A 35 -7.76 4.60 16.53
N PRO A 36 -7.54 4.79 15.22
CA PRO A 36 -8.39 4.23 14.18
C PRO A 36 -8.65 2.73 14.32
N GLN A 37 -7.61 1.94 14.63
CA GLN A 37 -7.72 0.49 14.82
C GLN A 37 -8.63 0.11 16.00
N LEU A 38 -8.60 0.89 17.09
CA LEU A 38 -9.45 0.67 18.25
C LEU A 38 -10.88 1.14 17.99
N ILE A 39 -11.08 2.30 17.36
CA ILE A 39 -12.40 2.76 16.92
C ILE A 39 -13.04 1.75 15.97
N HIS A 40 -12.24 1.16 15.08
CA HIS A 40 -12.70 0.06 14.25
C HIS A 40 -13.14 -1.11 15.13
N THR A 41 -12.30 -1.60 16.04
CA THR A 41 -12.58 -2.85 16.77
C THR A 41 -13.68 -2.72 17.84
N SER A 42 -13.77 -1.56 18.49
CA SER A 42 -14.65 -1.27 19.63
C SER A 42 -15.17 0.18 19.53
N PRO A 43 -16.05 0.49 18.57
CA PRO A 43 -16.56 1.85 18.34
C PRO A 43 -17.36 2.42 19.52
N GLU A 44 -17.99 1.56 20.32
CA GLU A 44 -18.80 1.91 21.51
C GLU A 44 -18.00 2.68 22.57
N ASP A 45 -16.73 2.33 22.76
CA ASP A 45 -15.82 2.98 23.70
C ASP A 45 -15.48 4.42 23.28
N TYR A 46 -15.71 4.75 22.01
CA TYR A 46 -15.39 6.04 21.41
C TYR A 46 -16.63 6.84 21.02
N ALA A 47 -17.82 6.45 21.51
CA ALA A 47 -19.10 7.06 21.20
C ALA A 47 -19.35 7.19 19.67
N ALA A 48 -18.83 6.24 18.90
CA ALA A 48 -19.02 6.14 17.46
C ALA A 48 -20.07 5.08 17.15
N LEU A 49 -20.86 5.29 16.10
CA LEU A 49 -21.73 4.25 15.57
C LEU A 49 -20.94 3.26 14.72
N ASP A 50 -21.25 1.98 14.88
CA ASP A 50 -20.70 0.93 14.04
C ASP A 50 -21.58 0.73 12.79
N PHE A 51 -21.00 1.00 11.62
CA PHE A 51 -21.65 0.75 10.33
C PHE A 51 -21.03 -0.42 9.57
N LYS A 52 -20.24 -1.26 10.25
CA LYS A 52 -19.61 -2.41 9.62
C LYS A 52 -20.63 -3.40 9.12
N VAL A 53 -20.44 -3.77 7.86
CA VAL A 53 -21.06 -4.98 7.31
C VAL A 53 -20.18 -6.15 7.73
N MET A 54 -20.67 -6.96 8.67
CA MET A 54 -19.98 -8.17 9.09
C MET A 54 -20.04 -9.18 7.96
N VAL A 55 -18.90 -9.38 7.29
CA VAL A 55 -18.75 -10.42 6.27
C VAL A 55 -18.11 -11.64 6.92
N ASP A 56 -18.68 -12.82 6.69
CA ASP A 56 -18.11 -14.08 7.14
C ASP A 56 -16.70 -14.27 6.51
N PRO A 57 -15.64 -14.43 7.32
CA PRO A 57 -14.29 -14.69 6.80
C PRO A 57 -14.23 -15.91 5.88
N ALA A 58 -15.04 -16.94 6.13
CA ALA A 58 -15.09 -18.13 5.27
C ALA A 58 -15.66 -17.78 3.87
N ALA A 59 -16.65 -16.89 3.80
CA ALA A 59 -17.18 -16.40 2.54
C ALA A 59 -16.16 -15.56 1.77
N LEU A 60 -15.38 -14.70 2.45
CA LEU A 60 -14.29 -13.95 1.82
C LEU A 60 -13.20 -14.88 1.28
N ASN A 61 -12.79 -15.89 2.08
CA ASN A 61 -11.81 -16.87 1.63
C ASN A 61 -12.32 -17.66 0.43
N HIS A 62 -13.60 -18.05 0.42
CA HIS A 62 -14.20 -18.72 -0.72
C HIS A 62 -14.21 -17.85 -1.99
N VAL A 63 -14.55 -16.56 -1.87
CA VAL A 63 -14.48 -15.60 -2.99
C VAL A 63 -13.04 -15.40 -3.45
N HIS A 64 -12.08 -15.32 -2.52
CA HIS A 64 -10.67 -15.28 -2.85
C HIS A 64 -10.27 -16.55 -3.62
N GLU A 65 -10.56 -17.75 -3.14
CA GLU A 65 -10.24 -18.99 -3.87
C GLU A 65 -10.93 -19.08 -5.24
N LEU A 66 -12.14 -18.54 -5.37
CA LEU A 66 -12.92 -18.57 -6.60
C LEU A 66 -12.36 -17.64 -7.69
N TYR A 67 -11.94 -16.43 -7.31
CA TYR A 67 -11.52 -15.39 -8.27
C TYR A 67 -10.03 -15.08 -8.25
N ILE A 68 -9.37 -15.37 -7.14
CA ILE A 68 -7.97 -15.06 -6.90
C ILE A 68 -7.22 -16.37 -6.77
N GLN A 69 -6.53 -16.77 -7.83
CA GLN A 69 -5.56 -17.85 -7.72
C GLN A 69 -4.39 -17.37 -6.85
N PRO A 70 -4.14 -17.96 -5.67
CA PRO A 70 -3.08 -17.49 -4.77
C PRO A 70 -1.68 -17.67 -5.38
N THR A 71 -1.55 -18.53 -6.38
CA THR A 71 -0.32 -18.76 -7.16
C THR A 71 -0.21 -17.85 -8.38
N HIS A 72 -1.11 -16.88 -8.55
CA HIS A 72 -1.09 -16.00 -9.71
C HIS A 72 0.15 -15.09 -9.68
N PRO A 73 0.89 -14.96 -10.79
CA PRO A 73 2.15 -14.20 -10.84
C PRO A 73 1.99 -12.71 -10.50
N VAL A 74 0.78 -12.16 -10.56
CA VAL A 74 0.49 -10.78 -10.13
C VAL A 74 0.82 -10.52 -8.65
N PHE A 75 0.79 -11.57 -7.81
CA PHE A 75 1.14 -11.46 -6.40
C PHE A 75 2.65 -11.56 -6.15
N ASN A 76 3.43 -11.95 -7.16
CA ASN A 76 4.87 -11.89 -7.08
C ASN A 76 5.31 -10.43 -7.24
N LEU A 77 5.67 -9.79 -6.12
CA LEU A 77 6.27 -8.44 -6.13
C LEU A 77 7.45 -8.34 -7.10
N ILE A 78 8.17 -9.45 -7.26
CA ILE A 78 9.34 -9.61 -8.12
C ILE A 78 9.32 -11.03 -8.68
N PRO A 79 9.65 -11.25 -9.96
CA PRO A 79 9.77 -12.60 -10.54
C PRO A 79 10.72 -13.50 -9.73
N THR A 80 10.27 -14.71 -9.38
CA THR A 80 11.01 -15.63 -8.51
C THR A 80 12.40 -15.98 -9.05
N ALA A 81 12.54 -16.16 -10.36
CA ALA A 81 13.83 -16.43 -10.99
C ALA A 81 14.85 -15.30 -10.75
N PHE A 82 14.39 -14.05 -10.81
CA PHE A 82 15.24 -12.89 -10.53
C PHE A 82 15.57 -12.78 -9.05
N THR A 83 14.62 -13.08 -8.16
CA THR A 83 14.87 -13.14 -6.71
C THR A 83 15.97 -14.13 -6.37
N ASN A 84 15.89 -15.38 -6.84
CA ASN A 84 16.89 -16.39 -6.57
C ASN A 84 18.28 -15.95 -7.06
N PHE A 85 18.35 -15.41 -8.28
CA PHE A 85 19.60 -14.91 -8.85
C PHE A 85 20.22 -13.79 -7.99
N ILE A 86 19.43 -12.82 -7.53
CA ILE A 86 19.93 -11.72 -6.71
C ILE A 86 20.30 -12.19 -5.29
N GLU A 87 19.51 -13.09 -4.70
CA GLU A 87 19.75 -13.66 -3.37
C GLU A 87 21.10 -14.39 -3.31
N ASP A 88 21.45 -15.18 -4.32
CA ASP A 88 22.76 -15.84 -4.38
C ASP A 88 23.93 -14.84 -4.24
N HIS A 89 23.82 -13.69 -4.92
CA HIS A 89 24.83 -12.63 -4.86
C HIS A 89 24.77 -11.83 -3.55
N TYR A 90 23.57 -11.68 -3.00
CA TYR A 90 23.36 -11.03 -1.72
C TYR A 90 23.94 -11.84 -0.55
N ASN A 91 23.86 -13.17 -0.63
CA ASN A 91 24.45 -14.10 0.33
C ASN A 91 25.98 -13.97 0.34
N LEU A 92 26.60 -13.77 -0.83
CA LEU A 92 28.05 -13.53 -0.95
C LEU A 92 28.49 -12.23 -0.26
N LEU A 93 27.60 -11.25 -0.12
CA LEU A 93 27.85 -10.00 0.60
C LEU A 93 27.63 -10.11 2.12
N ASN A 94 27.39 -11.33 2.64
CA ASN A 94 27.08 -11.60 4.05
C ASN A 94 25.81 -10.94 4.58
N HIS A 95 24.78 -10.77 3.73
CA HIS A 95 23.48 -10.20 4.13
C HIS A 95 23.61 -8.89 4.93
N PRO A 96 24.13 -7.81 4.31
CA PRO A 96 24.24 -6.54 5.01
C PRO A 96 22.85 -6.06 5.47
N MET A 97 22.77 -5.44 6.65
CA MET A 97 21.49 -4.97 7.16
C MET A 97 21.00 -3.76 6.35
N VAL A 98 19.75 -3.81 5.90
CA VAL A 98 19.14 -2.79 5.04
C VAL A 98 18.35 -1.82 5.92
N MET A 99 18.81 -0.57 5.98
CA MET A 99 18.17 0.56 6.66
C MET A 99 18.05 1.71 5.66
N HIS A 100 17.22 2.72 5.96
CA HIS A 100 17.11 3.92 5.13
C HIS A 100 18.47 4.56 4.80
N THR A 101 19.42 4.54 5.73
CA THR A 101 20.78 5.10 5.54
C THR A 101 21.75 4.15 4.81
N SER A 102 21.50 2.84 4.84
CA SER A 102 22.40 1.84 4.26
C SER A 102 21.89 1.24 2.94
N VAL A 103 20.60 1.36 2.63
CA VAL A 103 19.96 0.71 1.47
C VAL A 103 20.63 1.08 0.14
N TRP A 104 21.00 2.35 -0.03
CA TRP A 104 21.72 2.80 -1.22
C TRP A 104 23.13 2.22 -1.31
N ALA A 105 23.85 2.17 -0.19
CA ALA A 105 25.20 1.61 -0.16
C ALA A 105 25.19 0.10 -0.44
N VAL A 106 24.23 -0.63 0.14
CA VAL A 106 24.03 -2.06 -0.11
C VAL A 106 23.65 -2.31 -1.56
N TYR A 107 22.77 -1.48 -2.13
CA TYR A 107 22.43 -1.53 -3.55
C TYR A 107 23.66 -1.37 -4.44
N CYS A 108 24.50 -0.36 -4.19
CA CYS A 108 25.72 -0.14 -4.97
C CYS A 108 26.71 -1.30 -4.86
N GLN A 109 26.85 -1.92 -3.68
CA GLN A 109 27.71 -3.09 -3.50
C GLN A 109 27.20 -4.28 -4.31
N LEU A 110 25.91 -4.56 -4.23
CA LEU A 110 25.25 -5.62 -4.98
C LEU A 110 25.37 -5.39 -6.49
N LEU A 111 25.15 -4.16 -6.95
CA LEU A 111 25.31 -3.78 -8.34
C LEU A 111 26.76 -3.99 -8.82
N GLY A 112 27.75 -3.63 -8.00
CA GLY A 112 29.16 -3.83 -8.32
C GLY A 112 29.51 -5.31 -8.51
N VAL A 113 29.00 -6.19 -7.65
CA VAL A 113 29.19 -7.65 -7.77
C VAL A 113 28.58 -8.17 -9.07
N LEU A 114 27.36 -7.75 -9.39
CA LEU A 114 26.66 -8.18 -10.60
C LEU A 114 27.38 -7.69 -11.88
N GLN A 115 27.83 -6.44 -11.90
CA GLN A 115 28.57 -5.89 -13.05
C GLN A 115 29.92 -6.59 -13.29
N GLN A 116 30.62 -6.98 -12.22
CA GLN A 116 31.86 -7.75 -12.34
C GLN A 116 31.64 -9.12 -12.98
N GLN A 117 30.47 -9.74 -12.76
CA GLN A 117 30.13 -11.01 -13.40
C GLN A 117 29.71 -10.85 -14.87
N VAL A 118 29.01 -9.77 -15.22
CA VAL A 118 28.61 -9.46 -16.61
C VAL A 118 29.82 -9.09 -17.49
N THR A 119 30.96 -8.72 -16.88
CA THR A 119 32.21 -8.42 -17.61
C THR A 119 32.93 -9.69 -18.13
N MET A 120 32.42 -10.89 -17.84
CA MET A 120 32.73 -12.12 -18.60
C MET A 120 31.83 -12.20 -19.85
N PRO A 121 32.36 -12.45 -21.07
CA PRO A 121 31.61 -12.27 -22.32
C PRO A 121 30.34 -13.14 -22.40
N PRO A 122 29.26 -12.65 -23.03
CA PRO A 122 27.95 -12.66 -22.37
C PRO A 122 27.00 -13.74 -22.88
N LEU A 123 26.39 -14.47 -21.95
CA LEU A 123 25.22 -15.35 -22.15
C LEU A 123 23.89 -14.56 -22.19
N LEU A 124 23.94 -13.23 -22.01
CA LEU A 124 22.78 -12.34 -21.96
C LEU A 124 22.21 -11.94 -23.34
N ALA A 125 22.86 -12.33 -24.44
CA ALA A 125 22.34 -12.07 -25.78
C ALA A 125 21.03 -12.84 -26.11
N SER A 126 20.62 -13.80 -25.27
CA SER A 126 19.46 -14.65 -25.53
C SER A 126 18.16 -14.20 -24.84
N ILE A 127 18.20 -13.25 -23.90
CA ILE A 127 17.00 -12.79 -23.15
C ILE A 127 16.35 -11.57 -23.82
N GLU A 128 17.10 -10.83 -24.64
CA GLU A 128 16.67 -9.58 -25.26
C GLU A 128 15.70 -9.77 -26.45
N ALA A 129 15.49 -11.00 -26.92
CA ALA A 129 14.68 -11.27 -28.11
C ALA A 129 13.17 -11.46 -27.86
N ASP A 130 12.73 -11.77 -26.63
CA ASP A 130 11.34 -12.14 -26.33
C ASP A 130 10.53 -11.06 -25.59
N LEU A 131 11.11 -9.90 -25.26
CA LEU A 131 10.45 -8.87 -24.43
C LEU A 131 10.22 -7.52 -25.12
N LEU A 132 10.50 -7.42 -26.43
CA LEU A 132 10.22 -6.21 -27.21
C LEU A 132 9.14 -6.50 -28.25
N ASP A 133 7.93 -6.85 -27.78
CA ASP A 133 6.71 -6.52 -28.53
C ASP A 133 6.28 -5.12 -28.08
N ASP A 134 6.95 -4.14 -28.68
CA ASP A 134 6.80 -2.70 -28.48
C ASP A 134 5.49 -2.21 -29.11
N SER A 135 4.37 -2.69 -28.57
CA SER A 135 3.07 -2.02 -28.73
C SER A 135 2.93 -1.00 -27.60
N ASP A 136 3.65 0.11 -27.74
CA ASP A 136 3.34 1.38 -27.09
C ASP A 136 1.92 1.80 -27.51
N GLU A 137 0.90 1.23 -26.87
CA GLU A 137 -0.39 1.91 -26.77
C GLU A 137 -0.17 3.09 -25.82
N ASP A 138 0.02 4.27 -26.41
CA ASP A 138 -0.04 5.57 -25.75
C ASP A 138 -1.32 5.65 -24.89
N ILE A 139 -1.23 5.27 -23.62
CA ILE A 139 -2.28 5.51 -22.64
C ILE A 139 -2.40 7.04 -22.53
N PRO A 140 -3.53 7.66 -22.91
CA PRO A 140 -3.68 9.09 -22.78
C PRO A 140 -3.56 9.44 -21.29
N LEU A 141 -2.54 10.24 -20.95
CA LEU A 141 -2.42 10.83 -19.63
C LEU A 141 -3.74 11.57 -19.36
N LEU A 142 -4.51 11.07 -18.38
CA LEU A 142 -5.70 11.73 -17.90
C LEU A 142 -5.35 13.20 -17.67
N LEU A 143 -6.06 14.07 -18.39
CA LEU A 143 -5.96 15.52 -18.31
C LEU A 143 -5.82 15.91 -16.84
N ALA A 144 -4.78 16.68 -16.51
CA ALA A 144 -4.49 17.12 -15.16
C ALA A 144 -5.80 17.52 -14.47
N GLY A 145 -6.27 16.68 -13.54
CA GLY A 145 -7.48 16.97 -12.80
C GLY A 145 -7.24 18.29 -12.09
N GLU A 146 -8.03 19.31 -12.40
CA GLU A 146 -8.03 20.52 -11.60
C GLU A 146 -8.31 20.10 -10.16
N ASP A 147 -7.40 20.44 -9.25
CA ASP A 147 -7.67 20.30 -7.82
C ASP A 147 -8.98 21.02 -7.53
N LEU A 148 -9.93 20.28 -6.95
CA LEU A 148 -11.18 20.87 -6.47
C LEU A 148 -10.83 22.09 -5.61
N PRO A 149 -11.41 23.27 -5.87
CA PRO A 149 -11.05 24.48 -5.16
C PRO A 149 -11.34 24.29 -3.66
N PHE A 150 -10.27 24.15 -2.87
CA PHE A 150 -10.33 24.12 -1.42
C PHE A 150 -10.65 25.53 -0.91
N HIS A 151 -11.94 25.88 -0.90
CA HIS A 151 -12.41 27.18 -0.42
C HIS A 151 -12.46 27.19 1.12
N LYS A 152 -11.33 27.53 1.75
CA LYS A 152 -11.17 27.62 3.22
C LYS A 152 -12.15 28.56 3.92
N THR A 153 -12.80 29.47 3.18
CA THR A 153 -13.66 30.55 3.71
C THR A 153 -15.14 30.37 3.35
N GLY A 154 -15.53 29.19 2.85
CA GLY A 154 -16.89 28.94 2.35
C GLY A 154 -17.72 28.25 3.42
N THR A 155 -18.99 28.62 3.53
CA THR A 155 -20.01 27.97 4.37
C THR A 155 -20.25 26.48 4.04
N HIS A 156 -19.50 25.91 3.11
CA HIS A 156 -19.57 24.53 2.63
C HIS A 156 -18.29 23.76 2.99
N TYR A 157 -17.71 24.03 4.16
CA TYR A 157 -16.70 23.16 4.74
C TYR A 157 -17.29 21.77 4.99
N TYR A 158 -16.62 20.72 4.50
CA TYR A 158 -17.06 19.33 4.74
C TYR A 158 -16.96 19.01 6.24
N MET A 159 -18.10 19.01 6.92
CA MET A 159 -18.20 18.86 8.38
C MET A 159 -18.05 17.43 8.90
N GLY A 160 -17.70 16.45 8.07
CA GLY A 160 -17.79 15.04 8.44
C GLY A 160 -19.26 14.58 8.55
N GLY A 161 -19.47 13.27 8.64
CA GLY A 161 -20.77 12.61 8.46
C GLY A 161 -21.93 13.09 9.35
N MET A 162 -23.15 12.65 8.99
CA MET A 162 -24.41 12.98 9.67
C MET A 162 -24.30 12.93 11.21
N GLY A 163 -24.65 14.04 11.87
CA GLY A 163 -24.80 14.12 13.33
C GLY A 163 -23.52 13.98 14.15
N GLY A 164 -22.35 14.21 13.56
CA GLY A 164 -21.07 14.03 14.25
C GLY A 164 -20.77 12.56 14.58
N GLY A 165 -21.16 11.65 13.70
CA GLY A 165 -21.02 10.20 13.88
C GLY A 165 -22.17 9.55 14.64
N ARG A 166 -23.21 10.30 15.01
CA ARG A 166 -24.40 9.81 15.75
C ARG A 166 -25.58 9.38 14.88
N GLY A 167 -25.46 9.47 13.56
CA GLY A 167 -26.52 9.06 12.62
C GLY A 167 -27.73 10.00 12.63
N LEU A 168 -28.77 9.65 11.85
CA LEU A 168 -30.06 10.34 11.89
C LEU A 168 -30.80 9.93 13.16
N HIS A 169 -31.21 10.89 13.98
CA HIS A 169 -32.23 10.64 14.99
C HIS A 169 -33.49 10.14 14.28
N GLU A 170 -33.99 8.96 14.65
CA GLU A 170 -35.34 8.54 14.30
C GLU A 170 -36.28 9.68 14.65
N SER A 171 -36.90 10.24 13.61
CA SER A 171 -38.00 11.18 13.78
C SER A 171 -39.11 10.40 14.47
N VAL A 172 -39.32 10.68 15.76
CA VAL A 172 -40.45 10.15 16.51
C VAL A 172 -41.71 10.48 15.71
N MET A 173 -42.31 9.46 15.09
CA MET A 173 -43.68 9.58 14.58
C MET A 173 -44.56 9.83 15.79
N ILE A 174 -44.97 11.09 15.95
CA ILE A 174 -46.09 11.45 16.79
C ILE A 174 -47.32 10.87 16.07
N ILE A 175 -47.88 9.80 16.66
CA ILE A 175 -49.22 9.29 16.33
C ILE A 175 -50.26 10.19 16.99
#